data_AF-A0A2A5NXV4-F1
#
_entry.id   AF-A0A2A5NXV4-F1
#
_cell.length_a   1.000
_cell.length_b   1.000
_cell.length_c   1.000
_cell.angle_alpha   90.00
_cell.angle_beta   90.00
_cell.angle_gamma   90.00
#
_symmetry.space_group_name_H-M   'P 1'
#
loop_
_entity.id
_entity.type
_entity.pdbx_description
1 polymer ?
#
loop_
_entity_poly.entity_id
_entity_poly.type
_entity_poly.pdbx_seq_one_letter_code
_entity_poly.pdbx_strand_id
1 'polypeptide(L)'
;MVLADELNRATPRTQAALLEAMQEGQVSVEGVTYKLPSPFIVIASQLPYGYEGTYPLTEIQADRFMLRVWSDYPSEDEEREIIGRIDEIEAYEVERVTSPEEILAVREELRRVYVSEEVRRYIVSLVNYLRRCPEL
;
A
#
# COMPACT_ATOMS: atom_id res chain seq x y z
N MET A 1 -10.67 2.58 -3.52
CA MET A 1 -9.54 1.65 -3.28
C MET A 1 -9.29 0.86 -4.54
N VAL A 2 -8.04 0.61 -4.87
CA VAL A 2 -7.62 -0.23 -6.00
C VAL A 2 -6.76 -1.36 -5.46
N LEU A 3 -7.08 -2.60 -5.82
CA LEU A 3 -6.21 -3.76 -5.62
C LEU A 3 -5.54 -4.09 -6.94
N ALA A 4 -4.23 -3.90 -7.01
CA ALA A 4 -3.40 -4.24 -8.16
C ALA A 4 -2.71 -5.58 -7.89
N ASP A 5 -3.40 -6.66 -8.26
CA ASP A 5 -2.87 -8.01 -8.07
C ASP A 5 -1.74 -8.30 -9.07
N GLU A 6 -0.69 -8.94 -8.59
CA GLU A 6 0.50 -9.32 -9.35
C GLU A 6 1.06 -8.16 -10.18
N LEU A 7 1.24 -6.99 -9.56
CA LEU A 7 1.66 -5.75 -10.23
C LEU A 7 2.94 -5.95 -11.06
N ASN A 8 3.82 -6.85 -10.61
CA ASN A 8 5.05 -7.20 -11.31
C ASN A 8 4.83 -8.01 -12.61
N ARG A 9 3.63 -8.50 -12.95
CA ARG A 9 3.32 -9.06 -14.28
C ARG A 9 2.96 -8.00 -15.32
N ALA A 10 2.55 -6.81 -14.85
CA ALA A 10 2.22 -5.72 -15.75
C ALA A 10 3.48 -5.20 -16.45
N THR A 11 3.32 -4.68 -17.68
CA THR A 11 4.46 -4.08 -18.39
C THR A 11 5.04 -2.91 -17.60
N PRO A 12 6.34 -2.58 -17.74
CA PRO A 12 6.95 -1.45 -17.04
C PRO A 12 6.22 -0.12 -17.28
N ARG A 13 5.63 0.07 -18.48
CA ARG A 13 4.82 1.24 -18.83
C ARG A 13 3.53 1.30 -18.00
N THR A 14 2.85 0.16 -17.83
CA THR A 14 1.63 0.08 -17.03
C THR A 14 1.91 0.32 -15.55
N GLN A 15 3.01 -0.26 -15.03
CA GLN A 15 3.46 -0.01 -13.65
C GLN A 15 3.74 1.48 -13.43
N ALA A 16 4.50 2.11 -14.34
CA ALA A 16 4.81 3.54 -14.26
C ALA A 16 3.54 4.40 -14.26
N ALA A 17 2.55 4.09 -15.11
CA ALA A 17 1.29 4.83 -15.16
C ALA A 17 0.50 4.74 -13.84
N LEU A 18 0.45 3.56 -13.19
CA LEU A 18 -0.18 3.40 -11.88
C LEU A 18 0.53 4.23 -10.81
N LEU A 19 1.87 4.17 -10.79
CA LEU A 19 2.68 4.89 -9.81
C LEU A 19 2.60 6.41 -10.00
N GLU A 20 2.51 6.88 -11.23
CA GLU A 20 2.28 8.28 -11.56
C GLU A 20 0.90 8.73 -11.04
N ALA A 21 -0.14 7.93 -11.30
CA ALA A 21 -1.48 8.20 -10.79
C ALA A 21 -1.51 8.27 -9.25
N MET A 22 -0.78 7.38 -8.57
CA MET A 22 -0.62 7.39 -7.11
C MET A 22 0.06 8.67 -6.60
N GLN A 23 1.10 9.12 -7.30
CA GLN A 23 1.90 10.28 -6.87
C GLN A 23 1.18 11.61 -7.14
N GLU A 24 0.58 11.74 -8.32
CA GLU A 24 -0.02 12.99 -8.80
C GLU A 24 -1.49 13.14 -8.37
N GLY A 25 -2.16 12.05 -7.99
CA GLY A 25 -3.58 12.06 -7.63
C GLY A 25 -4.50 12.38 -8.81
N GLN A 26 -4.02 12.22 -10.05
CA GLN A 26 -4.75 12.50 -11.28
C GLN A 26 -4.22 11.65 -12.43
N VAL A 27 -5.00 11.52 -13.50
CA VAL A 27 -4.63 10.81 -14.73
C VAL A 27 -5.01 11.66 -15.95
N SER A 28 -4.21 11.61 -17.01
CA SER A 28 -4.49 12.33 -18.25
C SER A 28 -4.76 11.36 -19.40
N VAL A 29 -5.91 11.51 -20.05
CA VAL A 29 -6.34 10.70 -21.19
C VAL A 29 -6.70 11.64 -22.33
N GLU A 30 -6.04 11.48 -23.49
CA GLU A 30 -6.28 12.30 -24.69
C GLU A 30 -6.23 13.82 -24.44
N GLY A 31 -5.33 14.26 -23.54
CA GLY A 31 -5.17 15.67 -23.19
C GLY A 31 -6.16 16.20 -22.14
N VAL A 32 -7.09 15.36 -21.67
CA VAL A 32 -8.02 15.70 -20.60
C VAL A 32 -7.54 15.08 -19.29
N THR A 33 -7.38 15.92 -18.25
CA THR A 33 -6.95 15.49 -16.92
C THR A 33 -8.15 15.23 -16.00
N TYR A 34 -8.15 14.06 -15.37
CA TYR A 34 -9.15 13.60 -14.41
C TYR A 34 -8.52 13.46 -13.03
N LYS A 35 -9.12 14.07 -12.01
CA LYS A 35 -8.68 13.89 -10.63
C LYS A 35 -9.17 12.56 -10.08
N LEU A 36 -8.30 11.90 -9.31
CA LEU A 36 -8.67 10.68 -8.59
C LEU A 36 -9.53 11.02 -7.37
N PRO A 37 -10.43 10.10 -6.95
CA PRO A 37 -11.23 10.28 -5.75
C PRO A 37 -10.36 10.35 -4.49
N SER A 38 -10.77 11.09 -3.47
CA SER A 38 -10.07 11.12 -2.18
C SER A 38 -10.96 10.48 -1.10
N PRO A 39 -10.43 9.54 -0.29
CA PRO A 39 -9.08 9.00 -0.32
C PRO A 39 -8.85 8.02 -1.49
N PHE A 40 -7.65 8.05 -2.07
CA PHE A 40 -7.19 7.07 -3.06
C PHE A 40 -6.15 6.17 -2.40
N ILE A 41 -6.43 4.86 -2.33
CA ILE A 41 -5.55 3.86 -1.74
C ILE A 41 -5.31 2.77 -2.78
N VAL A 42 -4.04 2.43 -2.98
CA VAL A 42 -3.60 1.31 -3.80
C VAL A 42 -2.98 0.26 -2.89
N ILE A 43 -3.48 -0.96 -2.99
CA ILE A 43 -2.87 -2.16 -2.43
C ILE A 43 -2.34 -2.94 -3.63
N ALA A 44 -1.08 -3.32 -3.62
CA ALA A 44 -0.48 -4.08 -4.70
C ALA A 44 0.19 -5.33 -4.15
N SER A 45 -0.01 -6.46 -4.81
CA SER A 45 0.75 -7.68 -4.55
C SER A 45 1.83 -7.83 -5.62
N GLN A 46 2.87 -8.60 -5.32
CA GLN A 46 3.87 -9.01 -6.29
C GLN A 46 4.25 -10.46 -6.05
N LEU A 47 4.46 -11.20 -7.12
CA LEU A 47 5.05 -12.53 -7.03
C LEU A 47 6.54 -12.43 -6.65
N PRO A 48 7.13 -13.48 -6.04
CA PRO A 48 8.56 -13.52 -5.74
C PRO A 48 9.43 -13.34 -6.99
N TYR A 49 10.68 -12.92 -6.81
CA TYR A 49 11.63 -12.69 -7.91
C TYR A 49 11.96 -13.98 -8.66
N GLY A 50 12.19 -13.89 -9.98
CA GLY A 50 12.72 -15.00 -10.80
C GLY A 50 11.69 -15.80 -11.60
N TYR A 51 10.41 -15.42 -11.57
CA TYR A 51 9.37 -16.03 -12.40
C TYR A 51 9.40 -15.45 -13.81
N GLU A 52 9.31 -16.32 -14.83
CA GLU A 52 9.25 -15.90 -16.24
C GLU A 52 8.04 -14.98 -16.49
N GLY A 53 8.25 -13.94 -17.29
CA GLY A 53 7.19 -12.98 -17.62
C GLY A 53 6.90 -11.95 -16.52
N THR A 54 7.79 -11.78 -15.55
CA THR A 54 7.67 -10.72 -14.52
C THR A 54 8.69 -9.59 -14.73
N TYR A 55 8.27 -8.38 -14.41
CA TYR A 55 9.04 -7.15 -14.37
C TYR A 55 9.05 -6.66 -12.91
N PRO A 56 10.11 -6.94 -12.13
CA PRO A 56 10.16 -6.53 -10.74
C PRO A 56 10.15 -5.00 -10.62
N LEU A 57 9.49 -4.50 -9.58
CA LEU A 57 9.56 -3.09 -9.20
C LEU A 57 11.00 -2.74 -8.82
N THR A 58 11.53 -1.64 -9.36
CA THR A 58 12.80 -1.08 -8.88
C THR A 58 12.63 -0.54 -7.46
N GLU A 59 13.72 -0.36 -6.72
CA GLU A 59 13.67 0.22 -5.38
C GLU A 59 13.01 1.61 -5.38
N ILE A 60 13.29 2.41 -6.40
CA ILE A 60 12.69 3.74 -6.60
C ILE A 60 11.18 3.65 -6.83
N GLN A 61 10.70 2.58 -7.47
CA GLN A 61 9.26 2.34 -7.65
C GLN A 61 8.61 1.86 -6.36
N ALA A 62 9.25 0.94 -5.64
CA ALA A 62 8.77 0.40 -4.37
C ALA A 62 8.71 1.47 -3.26
N ASP A 63 9.62 2.45 -3.26
CA ASP A 63 9.67 3.56 -2.30
C ASP A 63 8.42 4.45 -2.32
N ARG A 64 7.64 4.41 -3.42
CA ARG A 64 6.34 5.12 -3.51
C ARG A 64 5.23 4.47 -2.69
N PHE A 65 5.44 3.26 -2.16
CA PHE A 65 4.50 2.61 -1.25
C PHE A 65 4.88 2.92 0.19
N MET A 66 3.91 3.40 0.96
CA MET A 66 4.12 3.73 2.38
C MET A 66 4.48 2.51 3.23
N LEU A 67 3.99 1.32 2.86
CA LEU A 67 4.18 0.08 3.57
C LEU A 67 4.52 -1.05 2.60
N ARG A 68 5.44 -1.92 3.01
CA ARG A 68 5.70 -3.21 2.39
C ARG A 68 5.40 -4.29 3.42
N VAL A 69 4.45 -5.16 3.12
CA VAL A 69 4.03 -6.25 4.00
C VAL A 69 4.48 -7.57 3.38
N TRP A 70 5.00 -8.47 4.22
CA TRP A 70 5.30 -9.84 3.84
C TRP A 70 4.13 -10.72 4.25
N SER A 71 3.66 -11.54 3.31
CA SER A 71 2.62 -12.52 3.56
C SER A 71 3.27 -13.90 3.55
N ASP A 72 3.44 -14.49 4.72
CA ASP A 72 3.81 -15.89 4.86
C ASP A 72 2.54 -16.76 4.88
N TYR A 73 2.75 -18.07 4.85
CA TYR A 73 1.66 -19.01 5.02
C TYR A 73 1.13 -18.97 6.45
N PRO A 74 -0.20 -19.09 6.65
CA PRO A 74 -0.78 -19.28 7.97
C PRO A 74 -0.21 -20.52 8.65
N SER A 75 -0.21 -20.52 9.98
CA SER A 75 0.08 -21.70 10.78
C SER A 75 -1.00 -22.77 10.63
N GLU A 76 -0.71 -24.03 11.01
CA GLU A 76 -1.69 -25.13 10.93
C GLU A 76 -2.98 -24.81 11.70
N ASP A 77 -2.87 -24.15 12.86
CA ASP A 77 -4.03 -23.77 13.67
C ASP A 77 -4.86 -22.68 12.98
N GLU A 78 -4.22 -21.68 12.36
CA GLU A 78 -4.89 -20.64 11.56
C GLU A 78 -5.56 -21.25 10.31
N GLU A 79 -4.91 -22.19 9.62
CA GLU A 79 -5.50 -22.89 8.47
C GLU A 79 -6.74 -23.69 8.88
N ARG A 80 -6.69 -24.41 10.02
CA ARG A 80 -7.85 -25.12 10.57
C ARG A 80 -9.00 -24.17 10.89
N GLU A 81 -8.71 -23.01 11.46
CA GLU A 81 -9.72 -21.97 11.74
C GLU A 81 -10.33 -21.41 10.44
N ILE A 82 -9.49 -21.11 9.45
CA ILE A 82 -9.95 -20.62 8.14
C ILE A 82 -10.87 -21.65 7.48
N ILE A 83 -10.47 -22.92 7.43
CA ILE A 83 -11.28 -24.00 6.86
C ILE A 83 -12.60 -24.15 7.62
N GLY A 84 -12.58 -24.11 8.95
CA GLY A 84 -13.79 -24.18 9.77
C GLY A 84 -14.77 -23.02 9.53
N ARG A 85 -14.28 -21.86 9.08
CA ARG A 85 -15.11 -20.69 8.72
C ARG A 85 -15.55 -20.67 7.26
N ILE A 86 -14.92 -21.46 6.39
CA ILE A 86 -15.27 -21.50 4.96
C ILE A 86 -16.72 -21.96 4.76
N ASP A 87 -17.22 -22.84 5.63
CA ASP A 87 -18.59 -23.33 5.60
C ASP A 87 -19.65 -22.24 5.90
N GLU A 88 -19.26 -21.08 6.44
CA GLU A 88 -20.13 -19.95 6.80
C GLU A 88 -20.04 -18.76 5.84
N ILE A 89 -19.28 -18.86 4.73
CA ILE A 89 -18.88 -17.74 3.87
C ILE A 89 -20.03 -16.97 3.20
N GLU A 90 -21.22 -17.55 3.04
CA GLU A 90 -22.21 -17.00 2.12
C GLU A 90 -22.86 -15.66 2.53
N ALA A 91 -22.75 -15.19 3.77
CA ALA A 91 -23.30 -13.89 4.14
C ALA A 91 -22.70 -13.26 5.40
N TYR A 92 -21.45 -12.76 5.31
CA TYR A 92 -21.03 -11.75 6.28
C TYR A 92 -21.76 -10.44 5.97
N GLU A 93 -22.80 -10.12 6.76
CA GLU A 93 -23.37 -8.77 6.79
C GLU A 93 -22.37 -7.84 7.49
N VAL A 94 -21.54 -7.18 6.70
CA VAL A 94 -20.60 -6.18 7.20
C VAL A 94 -21.33 -4.85 7.36
N GLU A 95 -21.48 -4.40 8.60
CA GLU A 95 -22.01 -3.07 8.88
C GLU A 95 -20.98 -1.99 8.50
N ARG A 96 -21.45 -0.98 7.77
CA ARG A 96 -20.61 0.18 7.43
C ARG A 96 -20.42 1.04 8.67
N VAL A 97 -19.22 0.99 9.25
CA VAL A 97 -18.85 1.77 10.44
C VAL A 97 -18.27 3.16 10.13
N THR A 98 -17.95 3.46 8.87
CA THR A 98 -17.38 4.77 8.49
C THR A 98 -17.65 5.20 7.03
N SER A 99 -17.37 6.46 6.71
CA SER A 99 -17.46 7.05 5.37
C SER A 99 -16.13 7.64 4.87
N PRO A 100 -15.94 7.79 3.55
CA PRO A 100 -14.79 8.50 2.98
C PRO A 100 -14.60 9.91 3.56
N GLU A 101 -15.69 10.65 3.79
CA GLU A 101 -15.67 12.00 4.35
C GLU A 101 -15.16 12.01 5.79
N GLU A 102 -15.57 11.03 6.60
CA GLU A 102 -15.09 10.85 7.96
C GLU A 102 -13.59 10.50 7.99
N ILE A 103 -13.12 9.64 7.08
CA ILE A 103 -11.70 9.32 6.93
C ILE A 103 -10.89 10.58 6.61
N LEU A 104 -11.41 11.43 5.72
CA LEU A 104 -10.76 12.70 5.39
C LEU A 104 -10.77 13.68 6.57
N ALA A 105 -11.85 13.72 7.35
CA ALA A 105 -11.92 14.54 8.57
C ALA A 105 -10.89 14.10 9.62
N VAL A 106 -10.75 12.79 9.84
CA VAL A 106 -9.72 12.23 10.73
C VAL A 106 -8.32 12.60 10.24
N ARG A 107 -8.07 12.56 8.92
CA ARG A 107 -6.78 12.96 8.34
C ARG A 107 -6.42 14.41 8.66
N GLU A 108 -7.39 15.32 8.68
CA GLU A 108 -7.15 16.71 9.07
C GLU A 108 -6.89 16.86 10.57
N GLU A 109 -7.58 16.10 11.43
CA GLU A 109 -7.30 16.07 12.87
C GLU A 109 -5.92 15.50 13.20
N LEU A 110 -5.45 14.48 12.45
CA LEU A 110 -4.11 13.91 12.62
C LEU A 110 -2.99 14.94 12.45
N ARG A 111 -3.22 16.03 11.69
CA ARG A 111 -2.24 17.12 11.54
C ARG A 111 -2.00 17.90 12.83
N ARG A 112 -2.94 17.84 13.78
CA ARG A 112 -2.83 18.49 15.10
C ARG A 112 -2.14 17.63 16.14
N VAL A 113 -1.82 16.37 15.81
CA VAL A 113 -1.10 15.48 16.71
C VAL A 113 0.28 16.06 17.00
N TYR A 114 0.51 16.37 18.27
CA TYR A 114 1.80 16.88 18.73
C TYR A 114 2.85 15.77 18.67
N VAL A 115 3.97 16.07 18.01
CA VAL A 115 5.16 15.22 18.00
C VAL A 115 6.21 15.90 18.86
N SER A 116 6.66 15.26 19.94
CA SER A 116 7.66 15.84 20.84
C SER A 116 9.03 15.96 20.18
N GLU A 117 9.87 16.84 20.72
CA GLU A 117 11.25 17.03 20.23
C GLU A 117 12.09 15.76 20.37
N GLU A 118 11.86 14.95 21.39
CA GLU A 118 12.52 13.66 21.58
C GLU A 118 12.17 12.69 20.46
N VAL A 119 10.90 12.60 20.05
CA VAL A 119 10.45 11.76 18.94
C VAL A 119 11.04 12.25 17.62
N ARG A 120 11.02 13.57 17.36
CA ARG A 120 11.65 14.15 16.17
C ARG A 120 13.13 13.82 16.09
N ARG A 121 13.86 13.99 17.19
CA ARG A 121 15.28 13.66 17.29
C ARG A 121 15.52 12.17 17.06
N TYR A 122 14.68 11.31 17.63
CA TYR A 122 14.77 9.87 17.45
C TYR A 122 14.60 9.47 15.98
N ILE A 123 13.55 9.98 15.30
CA ILE A 123 13.33 9.74 13.87
C ILE A 123 14.56 10.15 13.04
N VAL A 124 15.10 11.35 13.26
CA VAL A 124 16.29 11.83 12.54
C VAL A 124 17.52 10.96 12.85
N SER A 125 17.68 10.53 14.10
CA SER A 125 18.79 9.65 14.49
C SER A 125 18.72 8.29 13.79
N LEU A 126 17.52 7.71 13.67
CA LEU A 126 17.29 6.44 13.00
C LEU A 126 17.59 6.54 11.51
N VAL A 127 17.07 7.57 10.83
CA VAL A 127 17.35 7.81 9.40
C VAL A 127 18.85 8.01 9.15
N ASN A 128 19.53 8.76 10.01
CA ASN A 128 20.97 8.99 9.89
C ASN A 128 21.82 7.76 10.21
N TYR A 129 21.33 6.86 11.07
CA TYR A 129 21.96 5.57 11.32
C TYR A 129 21.86 4.68 10.08
N LEU A 130 20.65 4.53 9.52
CA LEU A 130 20.40 3.73 8.32
C LEU A 130 21.26 4.18 7.13
N ARG A 131 21.42 5.50 6.90
CA ARG A 131 22.29 6.05 5.84
C ARG A 131 23.77 5.70 5.98
N ARG A 132 24.23 5.34 7.17
CA ARG A 132 25.64 5.02 7.46
C ARG A 132 25.91 3.52 7.56
N CYS A 133 24.87 2.69 7.55
CA CYS A 133 25.00 1.24 7.51
C CYS A 133 25.34 0.81 6.08
N PRO A 134 26.52 0.23 5.81
CA PRO A 134 26.93 -0.16 4.47
C PRO A 134 26.25 -1.45 3.95
N GLU A 135 25.52 -2.18 4.79
CA GLU A 135 25.08 -3.56 4.53
C GLU A 135 23.59 -3.83 4.83
N LEU A 136 22.71 -2.86 4.57
CA LEU A 136 21.26 -3.11 4.50
C LEU A 136 20.79 -3.09 3.04
#